data_AF-A0A4V2FWU6-F1
#
_entry.id   AF-A0A4V2FWU6-F1
#
_cell.length_a   1.000
_cell.length_b   1.000
_cell.length_c   1.000
_cell.angle_alpha   90.00
_cell.angle_beta   90.00
_cell.angle_gamma   90.00
#
_symmetry.space_group_name_H-M   'P 1'
#
loop_
_entity.id
_entity.type
_entity.pdbx_description
1 polymer ?
#
loop_
_entity_poly.entity_id
_entity_poly.type
_entity_poly.pdbx_seq_one_letter_code
_entity_poly.pdbx_strand_id
1 'polypeptide(L)'
;MSTEERTATRTLMEDSQRNLTVVENGESRRYELLLAGTTVGTLDFRVLGPRRVLGHTEITAEHRGRGLGTALIKAILDDLIAEEVRITNYCPAVERFLDGHPEYLVVLDPSHPSIQRGSKPLQHLIHIQHSRLRELAAGSEDSSIDGFDRRRIADQFTAIAAQHAAAVADVLLTAARTSSGEDAAAMLANLKEFEQSLRVLKGRAYGDARFLDLSTAETWREAERLLAEHESHEKKIVSGLEALHGADGAADLARALAKRQWSSPTRPHPNSPHAGVAGRIARHLWRIADSTWDELEGRGLPTEPVENANRHSAVSHYLFGTPDDQ
;
A
#
# COMPACT_ATOMS: atom_id res chain seq x y z
N MET A 1 -32.83 9.17 -11.95
CA MET A 1 -33.74 8.07 -11.61
C MET A 1 -33.33 7.55 -10.25
N SER A 2 -34.24 7.74 -9.29
CA SER A 2 -34.31 7.33 -7.87
C SER A 2 -33.04 6.96 -7.09
N THR A 3 -32.74 7.77 -6.09
CA THR A 3 -31.80 7.50 -4.97
C THR A 3 -32.60 7.07 -3.74
N GLU A 4 -33.48 6.06 -3.87
CA GLU A 4 -34.34 5.57 -2.78
C GLU A 4 -34.53 4.04 -2.83
N GLU A 5 -33.44 3.27 -2.84
CA GLU A 5 -33.53 1.83 -2.57
C GLU A 5 -32.17 1.26 -2.17
N ARG A 6 -31.93 1.10 -0.85
CA ARG A 6 -31.06 0.05 -0.24
C ARG A 6 -31.03 0.18 1.28
N THR A 7 -32.22 0.20 1.89
CA THR A 7 -32.44 0.01 3.33
C THR A 7 -32.86 -1.45 3.59
N ALA A 8 -32.20 -2.41 2.93
CA ALA A 8 -32.67 -3.79 2.86
C ALA A 8 -31.57 -4.75 3.29
N THR A 9 -31.87 -5.55 4.31
CA THR A 9 -31.14 -6.78 4.61
C THR A 9 -31.41 -7.77 3.48
N ARG A 10 -30.35 -8.24 2.81
CA ARG A 10 -30.45 -9.21 1.72
C ARG A 10 -29.94 -10.57 2.18
N THR A 11 -30.66 -11.64 1.89
CA THR A 11 -30.21 -13.01 2.20
C THR A 11 -29.32 -13.54 1.07
N LEU A 12 -28.12 -14.02 1.41
CA LEU A 12 -27.15 -14.61 0.47
C LEU A 12 -27.25 -16.14 0.44
N MET A 13 -27.51 -16.74 1.61
CA MET A 13 -27.56 -18.18 1.79
C MET A 13 -28.55 -18.54 2.88
N GLU A 14 -29.33 -19.59 2.64
CA GLU A 14 -30.19 -20.22 3.65
C GLU A 14 -29.97 -21.74 3.60
N ASP A 15 -29.55 -22.33 4.71
CA ASP A 15 -29.36 -23.77 4.89
C ASP A 15 -30.28 -24.24 6.02
N SER A 16 -31.46 -24.72 5.63
CA SER A 16 -32.49 -25.23 6.54
C SER A 16 -32.08 -26.51 7.27
N GLN A 17 -31.10 -27.28 6.77
CA GLN A 17 -30.64 -28.49 7.45
C GLN A 17 -29.70 -28.16 8.62
N ARG A 18 -28.94 -27.08 8.50
CA ARG A 18 -28.01 -26.61 9.54
C ARG A 18 -28.54 -25.43 10.34
N ASN A 19 -29.74 -24.93 10.03
CA ASN A 19 -30.34 -23.70 10.56
C ASN A 19 -29.38 -22.50 10.43
N LEU A 20 -28.67 -22.42 9.31
CA LEU A 20 -27.72 -21.34 9.03
C LEU A 20 -28.28 -20.39 7.97
N THR A 21 -28.17 -19.09 8.22
CA THR A 21 -28.54 -18.06 7.26
C THR A 21 -27.41 -17.05 7.17
N VAL A 22 -27.00 -16.66 5.96
CA VAL A 22 -26.06 -15.55 5.75
C VAL A 22 -26.83 -14.40 5.13
N VAL A 23 -26.74 -13.22 5.74
CA VAL A 23 -27.38 -12.01 5.26
C VAL A 23 -26.37 -10.89 5.10
N GLU A 24 -26.58 -10.02 4.13
CA GLU A 24 -25.94 -8.73 4.00
C GLU A 24 -26.82 -7.69 4.67
N ASN A 25 -26.26 -7.02 5.67
CA ASN A 25 -26.83 -5.85 6.28
C ASN A 25 -26.16 -4.60 5.69
N GLY A 26 -26.85 -3.96 4.74
CA GLY A 26 -26.36 -2.77 4.05
C GLY A 26 -26.19 -1.54 4.94
N GLU A 27 -26.97 -1.44 6.03
CA GLU A 27 -26.91 -0.33 6.99
C GLU A 27 -25.67 -0.43 7.88
N SER A 28 -25.47 -1.60 8.48
CA SER A 28 -24.33 -1.85 9.39
C SER A 28 -23.03 -2.15 8.65
N ARG A 29 -23.09 -2.28 7.31
CA ARG A 29 -21.96 -2.62 6.44
C ARG A 29 -21.29 -3.94 6.85
N ARG A 30 -22.13 -4.91 7.18
CA ARG A 30 -21.71 -6.24 7.65
C ARG A 30 -22.46 -7.34 6.92
N TYR A 31 -21.76 -8.42 6.69
CA TYR A 31 -22.39 -9.71 6.50
C TYR A 31 -22.57 -10.37 7.86
N GLU A 32 -23.73 -10.95 8.09
CA GLU A 32 -24.08 -11.60 9.35
C GLU A 32 -24.41 -13.07 9.10
N LEU A 33 -23.81 -13.95 9.89
CA LEU A 33 -24.14 -15.37 9.96
C LEU A 33 -25.09 -15.58 11.12
N LEU A 34 -26.32 -16.01 10.83
CA LEU A 34 -27.32 -16.38 11.81
C LEU A 34 -27.35 -17.90 11.97
N LEU A 35 -27.39 -18.36 13.22
CA LEU A 35 -27.68 -19.74 13.60
C LEU A 35 -28.98 -19.75 14.39
N ALA A 36 -30.01 -20.43 13.86
CA ALA A 36 -31.36 -20.44 14.43
C ALA A 36 -31.89 -19.02 14.74
N GLY A 37 -31.63 -18.06 13.85
CA GLY A 37 -32.05 -16.66 13.98
C GLY A 37 -31.19 -15.79 14.90
N THR A 38 -30.13 -16.33 15.50
CA THR A 38 -29.19 -15.55 16.33
C THR A 38 -27.89 -15.28 15.57
N THR A 39 -27.43 -14.03 15.50
CA THR A 39 -26.15 -13.69 14.87
C THR A 39 -24.97 -14.30 15.65
N VAL A 40 -24.28 -15.25 15.02
CA VAL A 40 -23.12 -15.97 15.58
C VAL A 40 -21.81 -15.62 14.87
N GLY A 41 -21.86 -14.87 13.78
CA GLY A 41 -20.69 -14.43 13.05
C GLY A 41 -20.91 -13.18 12.22
N THR A 42 -19.85 -12.43 11.98
CA THR A 42 -19.88 -11.22 11.16
C THR A 42 -18.66 -11.11 10.25
N LEU A 43 -18.81 -10.47 9.09
CA LEU A 43 -17.71 -9.97 8.26
C LEU A 43 -17.99 -8.51 7.86
N ASP A 44 -17.11 -7.60 8.27
CA ASP A 44 -17.20 -6.19 7.91
C ASP A 44 -16.84 -5.97 6.42
N PHE A 45 -17.55 -5.06 5.75
CA PHE A 45 -17.19 -4.63 4.40
C PHE A 45 -17.30 -3.11 4.21
N ARG A 46 -16.65 -2.60 3.16
CA ARG A 46 -16.90 -1.26 2.61
C ARG A 46 -17.13 -1.35 1.11
N VAL A 47 -17.88 -0.40 0.56
CA VAL A 47 -18.05 -0.26 -0.90
C VAL A 47 -17.19 0.92 -1.35
N LEU A 48 -16.29 0.68 -2.29
CA LEU A 48 -15.43 1.70 -2.90
C LEU A 48 -15.57 1.62 -4.42
N GLY A 49 -16.35 2.51 -5.01
CA GLY A 49 -16.67 2.46 -6.44
C GLY A 49 -17.29 1.10 -6.81
N PRO A 50 -16.74 0.38 -7.81
CA PRO A 50 -17.27 -0.91 -8.25
C PRO A 50 -16.80 -2.11 -7.39
N ARG A 51 -15.98 -1.91 -6.35
CA ARG A 51 -15.41 -3.01 -5.55
C ARG A 51 -15.88 -3.03 -4.10
N ARG A 52 -15.82 -4.21 -3.48
CA ARG A 52 -15.93 -4.36 -2.02
C ARG A 52 -14.57 -4.50 -1.35
N VAL A 53 -14.42 -3.88 -0.19
CA VAL A 53 -13.26 -4.07 0.68
C VAL A 53 -13.69 -4.91 1.87
N LEU A 54 -13.10 -6.09 2.04
CA LEU A 54 -13.41 -7.01 3.14
C LEU A 54 -12.45 -6.78 4.31
N GLY A 55 -13.00 -6.64 5.52
CA GLY A 55 -12.29 -6.21 6.72
C GLY A 55 -12.13 -7.30 7.77
N HIS A 56 -12.85 -7.19 8.89
CA HIS A 56 -12.70 -8.12 10.01
C HIS A 56 -13.78 -9.20 10.00
N THR A 57 -13.40 -10.45 10.23
CA THR A 57 -14.36 -11.54 10.51
C THR A 57 -14.32 -11.90 11.99
N GLU A 58 -15.50 -11.99 12.60
CA GLU A 58 -15.64 -12.47 13.98
C GLU A 58 -16.66 -13.62 14.03
N ILE A 59 -16.35 -14.66 14.81
CA ILE A 59 -17.30 -15.71 15.20
C ILE A 59 -17.37 -15.70 16.72
N THR A 60 -18.57 -15.77 17.27
CA THR A 60 -18.79 -15.80 18.73
C THR A 60 -18.02 -16.97 19.35
N ALA A 61 -17.44 -16.75 20.54
CA ALA A 61 -16.48 -17.67 21.13
C ALA A 61 -17.02 -19.11 21.26
N GLU A 62 -18.28 -19.24 21.67
CA GLU A 62 -19.01 -20.51 21.84
C GLU A 62 -19.22 -21.29 20.53
N HIS A 63 -19.10 -20.62 19.38
CA HIS A 63 -19.39 -21.16 18.06
C HIS A 63 -18.14 -21.33 17.18
N ARG A 64 -16.95 -20.99 17.70
CA ARG A 64 -15.66 -21.19 17.00
C ARG A 64 -15.34 -22.67 16.82
N GLY A 65 -14.49 -22.99 15.84
CA GLY A 65 -14.06 -24.37 15.56
C GLY A 65 -15.08 -25.26 14.86
N ARG A 66 -16.29 -24.74 14.56
CA ARG A 66 -17.39 -25.49 13.94
C ARG A 66 -17.50 -25.30 12.42
N GLY A 67 -16.49 -24.72 11.78
CA GLY A 67 -16.50 -24.41 10.34
C GLY A 67 -17.41 -23.25 9.91
N LEU A 68 -18.03 -22.54 10.86
CA LEU A 68 -18.98 -21.46 10.59
C LEU A 68 -18.34 -20.25 9.87
N GLY A 69 -17.10 -19.90 10.22
CA GLY A 69 -16.37 -18.84 9.51
C GLY A 69 -16.12 -19.17 8.04
N THR A 70 -15.76 -20.43 7.75
CA THR A 70 -15.60 -20.93 6.38
C THR A 70 -16.92 -20.86 5.61
N ALA A 71 -18.03 -21.27 6.23
CA ALA A 71 -19.35 -21.20 5.60
C ALA A 71 -19.77 -19.76 5.29
N LEU A 72 -19.54 -18.83 6.23
CA LEU A 72 -19.79 -17.39 6.04
C LEU A 72 -18.97 -16.84 4.87
N ILE A 73 -17.65 -17.04 4.88
CA ILE A 73 -16.75 -16.53 3.84
C ILE A 73 -17.13 -17.09 2.47
N LYS A 74 -17.37 -18.40 2.38
CA LYS A 74 -17.75 -19.05 1.13
C LYS A 74 -19.02 -18.45 0.55
N ALA A 75 -20.08 -18.32 1.36
CA ALA A 75 -21.36 -17.76 0.91
C ALA A 75 -21.20 -16.32 0.36
N ILE A 76 -20.36 -15.51 1.02
CA ILE A 76 -20.09 -14.13 0.60
C ILE A 76 -19.32 -14.10 -0.73
N LEU A 77 -18.28 -14.93 -0.88
CA LEU A 77 -17.48 -14.93 -2.11
C LEU A 77 -18.25 -15.51 -3.31
N ASP A 78 -19.05 -16.56 -3.10
CA ASP A 78 -19.95 -17.12 -4.13
C ASP A 78 -20.89 -16.05 -4.68
N ASP A 79 -21.49 -15.29 -3.77
CA ASP A 79 -22.41 -14.20 -4.09
C ASP A 79 -21.71 -13.06 -4.84
N LEU A 80 -20.54 -12.62 -4.38
CA LEU A 80 -19.79 -11.55 -5.05
C LEU A 80 -19.30 -11.95 -6.44
N ILE A 81 -18.98 -13.23 -6.66
CA ILE A 81 -18.70 -13.76 -8.01
C ILE A 81 -19.95 -13.70 -8.88
N ALA A 82 -21.11 -14.10 -8.35
CA ALA A 82 -22.38 -14.07 -9.08
C ALA A 82 -22.83 -12.63 -9.42
N GLU A 83 -22.55 -11.66 -8.57
CA GLU A 83 -22.79 -10.23 -8.82
C GLU A 83 -21.71 -9.56 -9.69
N GLU A 84 -20.66 -10.30 -10.09
CA GLU A 84 -19.48 -9.79 -10.81
C GLU A 84 -18.76 -8.63 -10.07
N VAL A 85 -18.87 -8.61 -8.73
CA VAL A 85 -18.26 -7.58 -7.87
C VAL A 85 -16.85 -8.01 -7.47
N ARG A 86 -15.86 -7.18 -7.81
CA ARG A 86 -14.47 -7.40 -7.41
C ARG A 86 -14.22 -7.05 -5.95
N ILE A 87 -13.23 -7.68 -5.33
CA ILE A 87 -12.85 -7.40 -3.93
C ILE A 87 -11.40 -7.00 -3.73
N THR A 88 -11.16 -6.17 -2.71
CA THR A 88 -9.86 -6.03 -2.04
C THR A 88 -9.97 -6.65 -0.65
N ASN A 89 -9.09 -7.61 -0.34
CA ASN A 89 -9.16 -8.33 0.93
C ASN A 89 -8.12 -7.83 1.96
N TYR A 90 -8.60 -7.31 3.09
CA TYR A 90 -7.77 -7.01 4.27
C TYR A 90 -8.02 -8.02 5.42
N CYS A 91 -8.90 -9.00 5.21
CA CYS A 91 -9.27 -9.97 6.22
C CYS A 91 -8.32 -11.17 6.23
N PRO A 92 -7.61 -11.45 7.34
CA PRO A 92 -6.76 -12.64 7.44
C PRO A 92 -7.55 -13.96 7.41
N ALA A 93 -8.85 -13.94 7.78
CA ALA A 93 -9.70 -15.13 7.74
C ALA A 93 -10.12 -15.48 6.31
N VAL A 94 -10.52 -14.48 5.52
CA VAL A 94 -10.78 -14.64 4.08
C VAL A 94 -9.51 -15.04 3.35
N GLU A 95 -8.36 -14.47 3.71
CA GLU A 95 -7.10 -14.84 3.09
C GLU A 95 -6.77 -16.32 3.28
N ARG A 96 -6.86 -16.81 4.52
CA ARG A 96 -6.66 -18.23 4.83
C ARG A 96 -7.66 -19.13 4.08
N PHE A 97 -8.86 -18.64 3.81
CA PHE A 97 -9.82 -19.35 2.98
C PHE A 97 -9.34 -19.44 1.53
N LEU A 98 -8.91 -18.32 0.94
CA LEU A 98 -8.39 -18.26 -0.43
C LEU A 98 -7.16 -19.16 -0.65
N ASP A 99 -6.28 -19.30 0.35
CA ASP A 99 -5.12 -20.21 0.29
C ASP A 99 -5.52 -21.67 0.03
N GLY A 100 -6.64 -22.11 0.62
CA GLY A 100 -7.18 -23.46 0.45
C GLY A 100 -8.15 -23.60 -0.73
N HIS A 101 -8.55 -22.49 -1.33
CA HIS A 101 -9.62 -22.41 -2.33
C HIS A 101 -9.23 -21.46 -3.48
N PRO A 102 -8.21 -21.82 -4.29
CA PRO A 102 -7.68 -20.95 -5.35
C PRO A 102 -8.71 -20.60 -6.44
N GLU A 103 -9.79 -21.37 -6.57
CA GLU A 103 -10.91 -21.08 -7.47
C GLU A 103 -11.56 -19.71 -7.22
N TYR A 104 -11.47 -19.17 -5.99
CA TYR A 104 -12.02 -17.86 -5.64
C TYR A 104 -11.09 -16.69 -5.94
N LEU A 105 -9.82 -16.92 -6.33
CA LEU A 105 -8.90 -15.82 -6.65
C LEU A 105 -9.42 -14.92 -7.80
N VAL A 106 -10.31 -15.47 -8.64
CA VAL A 106 -10.97 -14.72 -9.72
C VAL A 106 -11.79 -13.53 -9.21
N VAL A 107 -12.21 -13.51 -7.94
CA VAL A 107 -13.00 -12.41 -7.37
C VAL A 107 -12.14 -11.20 -6.97
N LEU A 108 -10.82 -11.38 -6.83
CA LEU A 108 -9.92 -10.29 -6.45
C LEU A 108 -9.85 -9.21 -7.54
N ASP A 109 -9.76 -7.95 -7.12
CA ASP A 109 -9.42 -6.82 -7.99
C ASP A 109 -7.91 -6.91 -8.33
N PRO A 110 -7.54 -7.15 -9.60
CA PRO A 110 -6.14 -7.27 -9.98
C PRO A 110 -5.35 -5.96 -9.77
N SER A 111 -6.02 -4.81 -9.79
CA SER A 111 -5.39 -3.52 -9.54
C SER A 111 -5.22 -3.23 -8.03
N HIS A 112 -5.91 -3.98 -7.16
CA HIS A 112 -5.91 -3.79 -5.71
C HIS A 112 -6.12 -5.13 -4.96
N PRO A 113 -5.14 -6.06 -5.00
CA PRO A 113 -5.26 -7.41 -4.44
C PRO A 113 -5.16 -7.44 -2.89
N SER A 114 -5.30 -8.64 -2.32
CA SER A 114 -5.26 -8.93 -0.88
C SER A 114 -3.95 -8.55 -0.17
N ILE A 115 -4.02 -8.31 1.15
CA ILE A 115 -2.83 -8.43 2.03
C ILE A 115 -2.66 -9.91 2.40
N GLN A 116 -1.81 -10.66 1.67
CA GLN A 116 -1.66 -12.10 1.90
C GLN A 116 -0.88 -12.44 3.20
N ARG A 117 -1.43 -13.31 4.07
CA ARG A 117 -0.67 -14.00 5.13
C ARG A 117 -0.10 -15.30 4.60
N GLY A 118 1.20 -15.30 4.32
CA GLY A 118 1.92 -16.37 3.62
C GLY A 118 2.80 -15.78 2.53
N SER A 119 2.40 -14.63 1.98
CA SER A 119 3.34 -13.75 1.28
C SER A 119 4.40 -13.29 2.26
N LYS A 120 5.63 -13.33 1.78
CA LYS A 120 6.76 -12.57 2.29
C LYS A 120 6.35 -11.09 2.24
N PRO A 121 5.83 -10.50 3.35
CA PRO A 121 5.04 -9.26 3.29
C PRO A 121 5.92 -8.09 2.85
N LEU A 122 7.21 -8.17 3.18
CA LEU A 122 8.20 -7.20 2.75
C LEU A 122 8.50 -7.35 1.25
N GLN A 123 8.62 -8.58 0.74
CA GLN A 123 8.77 -8.82 -0.70
C GLN A 123 7.56 -8.34 -1.50
N HIS A 124 6.35 -8.59 -1.00
CA HIS A 124 5.12 -8.15 -1.65
C HIS A 124 5.00 -6.62 -1.70
N LEU A 125 5.32 -5.93 -0.60
CA LEU A 125 5.35 -4.47 -0.55
C LEU A 125 6.34 -3.91 -1.59
N ILE A 126 7.57 -4.43 -1.63
CA ILE A 126 8.57 -4.03 -2.64
C ILE A 126 8.05 -4.24 -4.05
N HIS A 127 7.46 -5.40 -4.33
CA HIS A 127 6.91 -5.70 -5.66
C HIS A 127 5.84 -4.68 -6.10
N ILE A 128 4.89 -4.33 -5.23
CA ILE A 128 3.84 -3.34 -5.52
C ILE A 128 4.46 -1.96 -5.79
N GLN A 129 5.39 -1.52 -4.95
CA GLN A 129 6.03 -0.20 -5.12
C GLN A 129 6.78 -0.12 -6.45
N HIS A 130 7.52 -1.17 -6.81
CA HIS A 130 8.23 -1.23 -8.09
C HIS A 130 7.31 -1.32 -9.30
N SER A 131 6.21 -2.07 -9.23
CA SER A 131 5.21 -2.08 -10.31
C SER A 131 4.70 -0.67 -10.60
N ARG A 132 4.31 0.05 -9.54
CA ARG A 132 3.85 1.45 -9.65
C ARG A 132 4.91 2.37 -10.24
N LEU A 133 6.17 2.22 -9.84
CA LEU A 133 7.28 3.02 -10.38
C LEU A 133 7.50 2.75 -11.87
N ARG A 134 7.41 1.49 -12.32
CA ARG A 134 7.51 1.14 -13.75
C ARG A 134 6.34 1.67 -14.57
N GLU A 135 5.12 1.62 -14.04
CA GLU A 135 3.94 2.20 -14.70
C GLU A 135 4.10 3.72 -14.89
N LEU A 136 4.58 4.43 -13.86
CA LEU A 136 4.85 5.87 -13.95
C LEU A 136 6.00 6.19 -14.91
N ALA A 137 7.07 5.38 -14.93
CA ALA A 137 8.16 5.53 -15.89
C ALA A 137 7.64 5.36 -17.34
N ALA A 138 6.92 4.27 -17.62
CA ALA A 138 6.34 4.01 -18.93
C ALA A 138 5.39 5.12 -19.39
N GLY A 139 4.51 5.61 -18.51
CA GLY A 139 3.61 6.73 -18.80
C GLY A 139 4.34 8.07 -19.02
N SER A 140 5.55 8.24 -18.49
CA SER A 140 6.36 9.45 -18.70
C SER A 140 7.00 9.49 -20.09
N GLU A 141 7.25 8.32 -20.69
CA GLU A 141 7.87 8.17 -22.01
C GLU A 141 6.83 7.91 -23.14
N ASP A 142 5.57 7.68 -22.80
CA ASP A 142 4.50 7.41 -23.76
C ASP A 142 4.16 8.63 -24.62
N SER A 143 4.69 8.65 -25.84
CA SER A 143 4.47 9.73 -26.82
C SER A 143 2.99 10.02 -27.16
N SER A 144 2.07 9.09 -26.86
CA SER A 144 0.63 9.26 -27.10
C SER A 144 -0.06 10.15 -26.05
N ILE A 145 0.52 10.29 -24.86
CA ILE A 145 0.01 11.14 -23.77
C ILE A 145 0.42 12.59 -24.04
N ASP A 146 -0.44 13.57 -23.69
CA ASP A 146 -0.10 14.99 -23.82
C ASP A 146 1.19 15.37 -23.06
N GLY A 147 1.95 16.32 -23.60
CA GLY A 147 3.25 16.71 -23.03
C GLY A 147 3.17 17.26 -21.61
N PHE A 148 2.07 17.93 -21.25
CA PHE A 148 1.84 18.40 -19.89
C PHE A 148 1.59 17.22 -18.94
N ASP A 149 0.73 16.29 -19.33
CA ASP A 149 0.44 15.09 -18.52
C ASP A 149 1.64 14.17 -18.38
N ARG A 150 2.44 13.96 -19.43
CA ARG A 150 3.71 13.23 -19.32
C ARG A 150 4.64 13.86 -18.30
N ARG A 151 4.75 15.20 -18.28
CA ARG A 151 5.58 15.92 -17.30
C ARG A 151 5.06 15.72 -15.87
N ARG A 152 3.73 15.79 -15.68
CA ARG A 152 3.10 15.52 -14.38
C ARG A 152 3.34 14.08 -13.90
N ILE A 153 3.26 13.10 -14.80
CA ILE A 153 3.56 11.70 -14.49
C ILE A 153 5.05 11.54 -14.14
N ALA A 154 5.96 12.18 -14.89
CA ALA A 154 7.39 12.19 -14.58
C ALA A 154 7.70 12.83 -13.22
N ASP A 155 6.97 13.88 -12.85
CA ASP A 155 7.09 14.49 -11.52
C ASP A 155 6.60 13.55 -10.41
N GLN A 156 5.52 12.82 -10.64
CA GLN A 156 5.04 11.78 -9.71
C GLN A 156 6.04 10.63 -9.60
N PHE A 157 6.60 10.17 -10.72
CA PHE A 157 7.65 9.16 -10.74
C PHE A 157 8.85 9.61 -9.88
N THR A 158 9.42 10.78 -10.17
CA THR A 158 10.62 11.27 -9.46
C THR A 158 10.37 11.45 -7.97
N ALA A 159 9.19 11.94 -7.58
CA ALA A 159 8.82 12.12 -6.18
C ALA A 159 8.65 10.80 -5.44
N ILE A 160 7.89 9.86 -6.01
CA ILE A 160 7.64 8.54 -5.39
C ILE A 160 8.95 7.73 -5.34
N ALA A 161 9.78 7.82 -6.37
CA ALA A 161 11.08 7.15 -6.42
C ALA A 161 12.03 7.70 -5.33
N ALA A 162 12.08 9.03 -5.13
CA ALA A 162 12.87 9.64 -4.07
C ALA A 162 12.38 9.23 -2.67
N GLN A 163 11.06 9.25 -2.44
CA GLN A 163 10.47 8.79 -1.18
C GLN A 163 10.80 7.33 -0.89
N HIS A 164 10.66 6.47 -1.90
CA HIS A 164 10.99 5.06 -1.81
C HIS A 164 12.47 4.85 -1.47
N ALA A 165 13.39 5.43 -2.25
CA ALA A 165 14.84 5.34 -2.01
C ALA A 165 15.23 5.80 -0.59
N ALA A 166 14.67 6.92 -0.13
CA ALA A 166 14.94 7.45 1.20
C ALA A 166 14.38 6.56 2.33
N ALA A 167 13.19 5.98 2.14
CA ALA A 167 12.59 5.06 3.10
C ALA A 167 13.35 3.73 3.19
N VAL A 168 13.81 3.23 2.04
CA VAL A 168 14.63 2.03 1.92
C VAL A 168 15.98 2.22 2.60
N ALA A 169 16.64 3.36 2.38
CA ALA A 169 17.86 3.73 3.08
C ALA A 169 17.66 3.82 4.61
N ASP A 170 16.49 4.23 5.06
CA ASP A 170 16.21 4.38 6.49
C ASP A 170 15.86 3.06 7.18
N VAL A 171 15.04 2.23 6.53
CA VAL A 171 14.50 1.00 7.12
C VAL A 171 15.34 -0.21 6.74
N LEU A 172 15.43 -0.53 5.45
CA LEU A 172 16.07 -1.75 4.97
C LEU A 172 17.58 -1.71 5.14
N LEU A 173 18.23 -0.64 4.68
CA LEU A 173 19.68 -0.50 4.78
C LEU A 173 20.13 -0.42 6.25
N THR A 174 19.36 0.22 7.12
CA THR A 174 19.65 0.25 8.57
C THR A 174 19.50 -1.13 9.20
N ALA A 175 18.46 -1.88 8.86
CA ALA A 175 18.23 -3.23 9.38
C ALA A 175 19.29 -4.23 8.89
N ALA A 176 19.72 -4.10 7.63
CA ALA A 176 20.68 -5.02 7.01
C ALA A 176 22.14 -4.76 7.40
N ARG A 177 22.46 -3.57 7.92
CA ARG A 177 23.83 -3.18 8.27
C ARG A 177 24.56 -4.14 9.20
N THR A 178 23.83 -4.80 10.10
CA THR A 178 24.40 -5.74 11.07
C THR A 178 24.43 -7.18 10.58
N SER A 179 23.68 -7.52 9.52
CA SER A 179 23.45 -8.89 9.07
C SER A 179 23.98 -9.21 7.67
N SER A 180 24.07 -8.22 6.76
CA SER A 180 24.68 -8.38 5.43
C SER A 180 25.44 -7.12 5.00
N GLY A 181 26.71 -7.02 5.41
CA GLY A 181 27.54 -5.84 5.16
C GLY A 181 27.87 -5.59 3.69
N GLU A 182 28.12 -6.65 2.91
CA GLU A 182 28.43 -6.55 1.47
C GLU A 182 27.20 -6.12 0.66
N ASP A 183 26.05 -6.78 0.86
CA ASP A 183 24.81 -6.40 0.17
C ASP A 183 24.37 -4.98 0.57
N ALA A 184 24.53 -4.60 1.83
CA ALA A 184 24.23 -3.25 2.30
C ALA A 184 25.14 -2.19 1.66
N ALA A 185 26.42 -2.49 1.46
CA ALA A 185 27.35 -1.59 0.77
C ALA A 185 26.98 -1.43 -0.71
N ALA A 186 26.64 -2.53 -1.39
CA ALA A 186 26.21 -2.51 -2.78
C ALA A 186 24.89 -1.73 -2.95
N MET A 187 23.92 -1.95 -2.06
CA MET A 187 22.66 -1.21 -2.03
C MET A 187 22.87 0.29 -1.81
N LEU A 188 23.79 0.67 -0.92
CA LEU A 188 24.12 2.07 -0.67
C LEU A 188 24.76 2.74 -1.88
N ALA A 189 25.63 2.04 -2.61
CA ALA A 189 26.21 2.55 -3.84
C ALA A 189 25.13 2.80 -4.91
N ASN A 190 24.27 1.80 -5.15
CA ASN A 190 23.16 1.91 -6.09
C ASN A 190 22.16 3.03 -5.68
N LEU A 191 21.83 3.18 -4.40
CA LEU A 191 20.97 4.27 -3.91
C LEU A 191 21.48 5.65 -4.30
N LYS A 192 22.79 5.89 -4.16
CA LYS A 192 23.41 7.17 -4.50
C LYS A 192 23.37 7.44 -6.00
N GLU A 193 23.67 6.42 -6.80
CA GLU A 193 23.59 6.52 -8.26
C GLU A 193 22.15 6.74 -8.73
N PHE A 194 21.19 6.04 -8.13
CA PHE A 194 19.78 6.19 -8.44
C PHE A 194 19.24 7.58 -8.07
N GLU A 195 19.53 8.08 -6.87
CA GLU A 195 19.18 9.47 -6.51
C GLU A 195 19.86 10.49 -7.45
N GLN A 196 21.11 10.22 -7.84
CA GLN A 196 21.83 11.08 -8.77
C GLN A 196 21.18 11.08 -10.17
N SER A 197 20.67 9.95 -10.65
CA SER A 197 19.96 9.86 -11.94
C SER A 197 18.60 10.55 -11.87
N LEU A 198 17.85 10.41 -10.77
CA LEU A 198 16.59 11.16 -10.54
C LEU A 198 16.83 12.68 -10.57
N ARG A 199 17.95 13.15 -10.00
CA ARG A 199 18.33 14.57 -10.04
C ARG A 199 18.58 15.05 -11.47
N VAL A 200 19.31 14.24 -12.26
CA VAL A 200 19.59 14.53 -13.67
C VAL A 200 18.29 14.54 -14.48
N LEU A 201 17.43 13.55 -14.27
CA LEU A 201 16.15 13.40 -14.94
C LEU A 201 15.25 14.63 -14.72
N LYS A 202 15.08 15.04 -13.45
CA LYS A 202 14.33 16.26 -13.12
C LYS A 202 14.98 17.51 -13.70
N GLY A 203 16.29 17.68 -13.53
CA GLY A 203 17.00 18.84 -14.07
C GLY A 203 16.86 18.95 -15.59
N ARG A 204 16.96 17.82 -16.32
CA ARG A 204 16.76 17.75 -17.76
C ARG A 204 15.36 18.16 -18.18
N ALA A 205 14.33 17.68 -17.47
CA ALA A 205 12.92 17.96 -17.77
C ALA A 205 12.56 19.44 -17.58
N TYR A 206 13.22 20.11 -16.63
CA TYR A 206 12.99 21.52 -16.30
C TYR A 206 14.02 22.48 -16.93
N GLY A 207 14.90 21.98 -17.80
CA GLY A 207 15.81 22.82 -18.57
C GLY A 207 17.02 23.34 -17.80
N ASP A 208 17.49 22.61 -16.78
CA ASP A 208 18.75 22.90 -16.10
C ASP A 208 19.91 22.88 -17.09
N ALA A 209 20.61 24.00 -17.22
CA ALA A 209 21.68 24.20 -18.20
C ALA A 209 22.81 23.16 -18.11
N ARG A 210 22.99 22.52 -16.95
CA ARG A 210 24.01 21.48 -16.73
C ARG A 210 23.69 20.15 -17.41
N PHE A 211 22.45 19.94 -17.84
CA PHE A 211 21.97 18.65 -18.37
C PHE A 211 21.36 18.77 -19.76
N LEU A 212 21.29 19.97 -20.36
CA LEU A 212 20.59 20.20 -21.63
C LEU A 212 21.16 19.41 -22.81
N ASP A 213 22.44 19.08 -22.76
CA ASP A 213 23.18 18.32 -23.76
C ASP A 213 22.90 16.81 -23.70
N LEU A 214 22.36 16.30 -22.60
CA LEU A 214 22.01 14.89 -22.45
C LEU A 214 20.78 14.51 -23.28
N SER A 215 20.71 13.29 -23.78
CA SER A 215 19.49 12.79 -24.44
C SER A 215 18.42 12.44 -23.41
N THR A 216 17.17 12.87 -23.64
CA THR A 216 16.03 12.47 -22.81
C THR A 216 15.90 10.95 -22.69
N ALA A 217 16.04 10.24 -23.81
CA ALA A 217 15.94 8.79 -23.84
C ALA A 217 17.11 8.11 -23.10
N GLU A 218 18.31 8.68 -23.12
CA GLU A 218 19.44 8.16 -22.34
C GLU A 218 19.22 8.37 -20.84
N THR A 219 18.72 9.54 -20.44
CA THR A 219 18.46 9.83 -19.02
C THR A 219 17.38 8.93 -18.42
N TRP A 220 16.34 8.60 -19.18
CA TRP A 220 15.30 7.65 -18.75
C TRP A 220 15.83 6.22 -18.68
N ARG A 221 16.50 5.73 -19.73
CA ARG A 221 17.11 4.39 -19.73
C ARG A 221 18.03 4.17 -18.54
N GLU A 222 18.82 5.17 -18.17
CA GLU A 222 19.71 5.09 -17.01
C GLU A 222 18.95 5.06 -15.68
N ALA A 223 17.89 5.87 -15.55
CA ALA A 223 17.04 5.84 -14.36
C ALA A 223 16.32 4.49 -14.20
N GLU A 224 15.78 3.91 -15.28
CA GLU A 224 15.13 2.60 -15.27
C GLU A 224 16.12 1.46 -14.99
N ARG A 225 17.33 1.51 -15.56
CA ARG A 225 18.40 0.54 -15.26
C ARG A 225 18.72 0.54 -13.77
N LEU A 226 18.96 1.74 -13.20
CA LEU A 226 19.28 1.90 -11.78
C LEU A 226 18.11 1.48 -10.87
N LEU A 227 16.85 1.73 -11.28
CA LEU A 227 15.66 1.25 -10.58
C LEU A 227 15.58 -0.28 -10.56
N ALA A 228 15.85 -0.94 -11.69
CA ALA A 228 15.86 -2.40 -11.77
C ALA A 228 16.99 -3.02 -10.91
N GLU A 229 18.17 -2.40 -10.90
CA GLU A 229 19.25 -2.78 -9.98
C GLU A 229 18.85 -2.57 -8.52
N HIS A 230 18.17 -1.45 -8.21
CA HIS A 230 17.66 -1.15 -6.89
C HIS A 230 16.74 -2.26 -6.38
N GLU A 231 15.77 -2.68 -7.19
CA GLU A 231 14.85 -3.79 -6.87
C GLU A 231 15.60 -5.10 -6.60
N SER A 232 16.66 -5.37 -7.36
CA SER A 232 17.49 -6.57 -7.20
C SER A 232 18.23 -6.56 -5.86
N HIS A 233 18.81 -5.42 -5.47
CA HIS A 233 19.46 -5.25 -4.17
C HIS A 233 18.46 -5.36 -3.02
N GLU A 234 17.28 -4.75 -3.15
CA GLU A 234 16.21 -4.88 -2.16
C GLU A 234 15.77 -6.34 -1.99
N LYS A 235 15.53 -7.08 -3.08
CA LYS A 235 15.15 -8.50 -2.99
C LYS A 235 16.15 -9.35 -2.22
N LYS A 236 17.46 -9.10 -2.41
CA LYS A 236 18.52 -9.77 -1.64
C LYS A 236 18.45 -9.44 -0.16
N ILE A 237 18.44 -8.15 0.16
CA ILE A 237 18.36 -7.62 1.54
C ILE A 237 17.11 -8.16 2.25
N VAL A 238 15.95 -8.02 1.61
CA VAL A 238 14.65 -8.46 2.14
C VAL A 238 14.65 -9.95 2.40
N SER A 239 15.14 -10.77 1.47
CA SER A 239 15.21 -12.22 1.66
C SER A 239 16.09 -12.60 2.86
N GLY A 240 17.21 -11.90 3.07
CA GLY A 240 18.06 -12.07 4.24
C GLY A 240 17.39 -11.65 5.55
N LEU A 241 16.69 -10.51 5.55
CA LEU A 241 15.96 -10.00 6.72
C LEU A 241 14.78 -10.89 7.11
N GLU A 242 14.04 -11.41 6.14
CA GLU A 242 12.92 -12.34 6.38
C GLU A 242 13.40 -13.67 6.95
N ALA A 243 14.54 -14.19 6.46
CA ALA A 243 15.17 -15.38 7.02
C ALA A 243 15.64 -15.15 8.46
N LEU A 244 16.13 -13.95 8.78
CA LEU A 244 16.63 -13.60 10.12
C LEU A 244 15.50 -13.35 11.14
N HIS A 245 14.44 -12.66 10.76
CA HIS A 245 13.41 -12.16 11.67
C HIS A 245 12.11 -12.97 11.67
N GLY A 246 11.94 -13.92 10.74
CA GLY A 246 10.71 -14.68 10.57
C GLY A 246 9.53 -13.82 10.10
N ALA A 247 8.35 -14.43 10.04
CA ALA A 247 7.16 -13.81 9.43
C ALA A 247 6.68 -12.53 10.16
N ASP A 248 6.67 -12.54 11.49
CA ASP A 248 6.18 -11.40 12.28
C ASP A 248 7.12 -10.18 12.17
N GLY A 249 8.44 -10.41 12.30
CA GLY A 249 9.42 -9.35 12.15
C GLY A 249 9.51 -8.79 10.73
N ALA A 250 9.33 -9.65 9.72
CA ALA A 250 9.17 -9.21 8.33
C ALA A 250 7.94 -8.31 8.14
N ALA A 251 6.82 -8.65 8.78
CA ALA A 251 5.60 -7.83 8.74
C ALA A 251 5.78 -6.48 9.45
N ASP A 252 6.52 -6.44 10.55
CA ASP A 252 6.88 -5.18 11.23
C ASP A 252 7.77 -4.29 10.35
N LEU A 253 8.77 -4.86 9.70
CA LEU A 253 9.62 -4.14 8.76
C LEU A 253 8.82 -3.61 7.56
N ALA A 254 7.88 -4.40 7.04
CA ALA A 254 6.99 -3.97 5.95
C ALA A 254 6.11 -2.78 6.37
N ARG A 255 5.50 -2.84 7.57
CA ARG A 255 4.74 -1.71 8.14
C ARG A 255 5.62 -0.47 8.33
N ALA A 256 6.83 -0.64 8.87
CA ALA A 256 7.77 0.44 9.08
C ALA A 256 8.17 1.10 7.75
N LEU A 257 8.47 0.31 6.72
CA LEU A 257 8.82 0.78 5.38
C LEU A 257 7.65 1.56 4.75
N ALA A 258 6.45 0.98 4.75
CA ALA A 258 5.26 1.63 4.19
C ALA A 258 4.96 2.97 4.86
N LYS A 259 4.99 3.02 6.20
CA LYS A 259 4.81 4.27 6.96
C LYS A 259 5.93 5.27 6.67
N ARG A 260 7.17 4.80 6.54
CA ARG A 260 8.32 5.68 6.34
C ARG A 260 8.32 6.33 4.96
N GLN A 261 7.86 5.64 3.92
CA GLN A 261 7.78 6.17 2.56
C GLN A 261 6.94 7.45 2.49
N TRP A 262 5.77 7.48 3.12
CA TRP A 262 4.91 8.67 3.16
C TRP A 262 5.54 9.88 3.84
N SER A 263 6.39 9.62 4.84
CA SER A 263 7.11 10.67 5.59
C SER A 263 8.54 10.88 5.09
N SER A 264 8.85 10.46 3.87
CA SER A 264 10.17 10.62 3.26
C SER A 264 10.24 11.86 2.36
N PRO A 265 11.44 12.43 2.13
CA PRO A 265 11.63 13.51 1.17
C PRO A 265 11.17 13.13 -0.23
N THR A 266 10.64 14.09 -0.97
CA THR A 266 10.13 13.93 -2.35
C THR A 266 11.16 14.32 -3.40
N ARG A 267 12.35 14.76 -2.98
CA ARG A 267 13.47 15.06 -3.88
C ARG A 267 14.65 14.14 -3.58
N PRO A 268 15.46 13.81 -4.59
CA PRO A 268 16.66 13.00 -4.38
C PRO A 268 17.75 13.83 -3.68
N HIS A 269 18.42 13.22 -2.70
CA HIS A 269 19.49 13.86 -1.92
C HIS A 269 20.79 13.03 -1.93
N PRO A 270 21.43 12.86 -3.10
CA PRO A 270 22.54 11.90 -3.31
C PRO A 270 23.81 12.19 -2.50
N ASN A 271 23.98 13.43 -2.05
CA ASN A 271 25.12 13.86 -1.24
C ASN A 271 24.83 13.91 0.26
N SER A 272 23.59 13.59 0.67
CA SER A 272 23.21 13.54 2.07
C SER A 272 23.72 12.26 2.73
N PRO A 273 23.86 12.22 4.07
CA PRO A 273 24.12 10.97 4.76
C PRO A 273 22.93 10.00 4.59
N HIS A 274 23.14 8.84 3.98
CA HIS A 274 22.04 7.88 3.76
C HIS A 274 21.73 6.98 4.95
N ALA A 275 22.62 6.85 5.93
CA ALA A 275 22.43 5.85 6.98
C ALA A 275 22.99 6.24 8.35
N GLY A 276 22.43 5.62 9.40
CA GLY A 276 22.70 5.98 10.79
C GLY A 276 21.92 7.21 11.27
N VAL A 277 22.27 7.70 12.47
CA VAL A 277 21.57 8.83 13.12
C VAL A 277 21.65 10.11 12.28
N ALA A 278 22.82 10.41 11.72
CA ALA A 278 23.01 11.58 10.87
C ALA A 278 22.08 11.56 9.65
N GLY A 279 21.88 10.39 9.02
CA GLY A 279 20.98 10.27 7.88
C GLY A 279 19.51 10.44 8.22
N ARG A 280 19.08 9.95 9.39
CA ARG A 280 17.72 10.17 9.89
C ARG A 280 17.41 11.65 10.09
N ILE A 281 18.35 12.39 10.68
CA ILE A 281 18.22 13.84 10.90
C ILE A 281 18.18 14.57 9.54
N ALA A 282 19.11 14.25 8.64
CA ALA A 282 19.17 14.87 7.31
C ALA A 282 17.85 14.68 6.54
N ARG A 283 17.32 13.46 6.47
CA ARG A 283 16.02 13.19 5.81
C ARG A 283 14.86 13.95 6.43
N HIS A 284 14.83 14.09 7.76
CA HIS A 284 13.78 14.85 8.41
C HIS A 284 13.78 16.33 8.00
N LEU A 285 14.97 16.95 7.95
CA LEU A 285 15.15 18.33 7.48
C LEU A 285 14.80 18.46 6.00
N TRP A 286 15.25 17.51 5.17
CA TRP A 286 14.95 17.52 3.74
C TRP A 286 13.47 17.39 3.45
N ARG A 287 12.74 16.53 4.17
CA ARG A 287 11.28 16.44 4.04
C ARG A 287 10.58 17.77 4.30
N ILE A 288 11.03 18.53 5.30
CA ILE A 288 10.46 19.86 5.60
C ILE A 288 10.73 20.81 4.43
N ALA A 289 11.98 20.90 3.99
CA ALA A 289 12.35 21.76 2.86
C ALA A 289 11.58 21.39 1.58
N ASP A 290 11.51 20.10 1.27
CA ASP A 290 10.85 19.58 0.08
C ASP A 290 9.34 19.85 0.10
N SER A 291 8.66 19.71 1.24
CA SER A 291 7.24 20.04 1.35
C SER A 291 6.92 21.48 0.99
N THR A 292 7.75 22.44 1.45
CA THR A 292 7.63 23.84 1.05
C THR A 292 7.86 24.04 -0.44
N TRP A 293 8.86 23.36 -1.02
CA TRP A 293 9.12 23.45 -2.46
C TRP A 293 8.02 22.83 -3.32
N ASP A 294 7.39 21.76 -2.86
CA ASP A 294 6.32 21.09 -3.60
C ASP A 294 5.03 21.89 -3.58
N GLU A 295 4.73 22.57 -2.47
CA GLU A 295 3.65 23.57 -2.38
C GLU A 295 3.88 24.73 -3.35
N LEU A 296 5.09 25.26 -3.41
CA LEU A 296 5.46 26.35 -4.32
C LEU A 296 5.43 25.92 -5.80
N GLU A 297 5.86 24.70 -6.11
CA GLU A 297 5.82 24.15 -7.46
C GLU A 297 4.42 23.64 -7.88
N GLY A 298 3.45 23.61 -6.95
CA GLY A 298 2.11 23.09 -7.22
C GLY A 298 2.11 21.62 -7.62
N ARG A 299 3.09 20.84 -7.17
CA ARG A 299 3.19 19.41 -7.47
C ARG A 299 2.02 18.71 -6.77
N GLY A 300 0.98 18.34 -7.52
CA GLY A 300 -0.16 17.54 -7.03
C GLY A 300 0.28 16.12 -6.67
N LEU A 301 1.10 15.99 -5.64
CA LEU A 301 1.60 14.71 -5.12
C LEU A 301 0.51 14.00 -4.32
N PRO A 302 0.52 12.66 -4.30
CA PRO A 302 -0.35 11.90 -3.41
C PRO A 302 -0.07 12.33 -1.96
N THR A 303 -1.09 12.85 -1.28
CA THR A 303 -1.01 13.14 0.14
C THR A 303 -1.04 11.83 0.94
N GLU A 304 -0.40 11.82 2.11
CA GLU A 304 -0.53 10.71 3.05
C GLU A 304 -2.02 10.37 3.22
N PRO A 305 -2.43 9.09 3.11
CA PRO A 305 -3.79 8.71 3.44
C PRO A 305 -4.06 9.18 4.86
N VAL A 306 -4.99 10.12 5.03
CA VAL A 306 -5.38 10.57 6.36
C VAL A 306 -5.81 9.32 7.13
N GLU A 307 -5.04 8.92 8.14
CA GLU A 307 -5.56 8.02 9.15
C GLU A 307 -6.79 8.73 9.71
N ASN A 308 -7.99 8.22 9.41
CA ASN A 308 -9.20 8.73 10.05
C ASN A 308 -8.97 8.59 11.55
N ALA A 309 -8.67 9.71 12.19
CA ALA A 309 -8.37 9.78 13.60
C ALA A 309 -9.66 9.58 14.38
N ASN A 310 -10.16 8.35 14.44
CA ASN A 310 -11.06 7.96 15.53
C ASN A 310 -10.22 7.70 16.78
N ARG A 311 -9.57 8.76 17.24
CA ARG A 311 -9.04 8.93 18.59
C ARG A 311 -9.21 10.40 18.92
N HIS A 312 -10.40 10.76 19.36
CA HIS A 312 -10.63 12.02 20.04
C HIS A 312 -9.66 12.09 21.22
N SER A 313 -8.65 12.95 21.11
CA SER A 313 -7.76 13.25 22.22
C SER A 313 -8.47 14.23 23.16
N ALA A 314 -8.30 14.09 24.47
CA ALA A 314 -8.89 15.02 25.45
C ALA A 314 -8.48 16.49 25.19
N VAL A 315 -7.33 16.71 24.55
CA VAL A 315 -6.83 18.04 24.20
C VAL A 315 -7.65 18.69 23.07
N SER A 316 -8.12 17.90 22.09
CA SER A 316 -9.00 18.40 21.02
C SER A 316 -10.37 18.87 21.53
N HIS A 317 -10.91 18.23 22.57
CA HIS A 317 -12.16 18.68 23.21
C HIS A 317 -11.99 20.03 23.93
N TYR A 318 -10.86 20.22 24.60
CA TYR A 318 -10.59 21.46 25.34
C TYR A 318 -10.38 22.68 24.42
N LEU A 319 -9.80 22.48 23.23
CA LEU A 319 -9.44 23.58 22.32
C LEU A 319 -10.56 23.99 21.35
N PHE A 320 -11.41 23.05 20.91
CA PHE A 320 -12.40 23.30 19.85
C PHE A 320 -13.86 23.31 20.31
N GLY A 321 -14.12 23.09 21.60
CA GLY A 321 -15.41 23.40 22.23
C GLY A 321 -16.63 22.80 21.52
N THR A 322 -16.55 21.54 21.10
CA THR A 322 -17.73 20.80 20.63
C THR A 322 -18.48 20.22 21.84
N PRO A 323 -19.81 20.36 21.92
CA PRO A 323 -20.59 19.87 23.06
C PRO A 323 -20.55 18.34 23.15
N ASP A 324 -20.49 17.81 24.37
CA ASP A 324 -20.72 16.40 24.67
C ASP A 324 -22.22 16.11 24.49
N ASP A 325 -22.60 15.38 23.45
CA ASP A 325 -23.92 14.76 23.37
C ASP A 325 -23.89 13.43 24.15
N GLN A 326 -24.73 13.35 25.18
CA GLN A 326 -25.03 12.15 25.97
C GLN A 326 -25.87 11.14 25.17
#